data_AF-A0A482YU81-F1
#
_entry.id   AF-A0A482YU81-F1
#
_cell.length_a   1.000
_cell.length_b   1.000
_cell.length_c   1.000
_cell.angle_alpha   90.00
_cell.angle_beta   90.00
_cell.angle_gamma   90.00
#
_symmetry.space_group_name_H-M   'P 1'
#
loop_
_entity.id
_entity.type
_entity.pdbx_description
1 polymer ?
#
loop_
_entity_poly.entity_id
_entity_poly.type
_entity_poly.pdbx_seq_one_letter_code
_entity_poly.pdbx_strand_id
1 'polypeptide(L)' 'MADRVQNFWERLSLEEMSRAQWESLCDSCGRCCLHKLEDEDTGDIYFTDVVCHYMDKQTCQCPHYDTRQDYVIDWVK' A
#
# COMPACT_ATOMS: atom_id res chain seq x y z
N MET A 1 -33.12 6.31 10.54
CA MET A 1 -32.13 6.89 9.60
C MET A 1 -30.82 6.90 10.35
N ALA A 2 -29.82 6.19 9.83
CA ALA A 2 -28.60 5.88 10.57
C ALA A 2 -27.85 7.17 10.94
N ASP A 3 -27.70 7.37 12.24
CA ASP A 3 -26.74 8.30 12.83
C ASP A 3 -25.36 7.94 12.25
N ARG A 4 -24.83 8.82 11.40
CA ARG A 4 -23.49 8.65 10.81
C ARG A 4 -22.50 8.80 11.96
N VAL A 5 -22.12 7.68 12.58
CA VAL A 5 -20.84 7.57 13.28
C VAL A 5 -19.80 7.97 12.24
N GLN A 6 -19.30 9.21 12.32
CA GLN A 6 -18.29 9.71 11.39
C GLN A 6 -17.09 8.77 11.50
N ASN A 7 -16.70 8.19 10.36
CA ASN A 7 -15.64 7.23 10.36
C ASN A 7 -14.31 7.93 10.69
N PHE A 8 -13.38 7.24 11.35
CA PHE A 8 -12.16 7.88 11.81
C PHE A 8 -11.31 8.47 10.67
N TRP A 9 -11.36 7.86 9.48
CA TRP A 9 -10.66 8.31 8.27
C TRP A 9 -11.26 9.57 7.62
N GLU A 10 -12.46 9.98 8.02
CA GLU A 10 -13.08 11.24 7.57
C GLU A 10 -12.69 12.43 8.47
N ARG A 11 -12.20 12.16 9.68
CA ARG A 11 -11.86 13.19 10.69
C ARG A 11 -10.37 13.32 10.98
N LEU A 12 -9.60 12.25 10.81
CA LEU A 12 -8.15 12.25 11.01
C LEU A 12 -7.47 12.48 9.67
N SER A 13 -6.47 13.35 9.65
CA SER A 13 -5.55 13.42 8.52
C SER A 13 -4.68 12.16 8.47
N LEU A 14 -4.09 11.91 7.29
CA LEU A 14 -3.19 10.78 7.05
C LEU A 14 -2.05 10.67 8.09
N GLU A 15 -1.54 11.80 8.56
CA GLU A 15 -0.45 11.89 9.54
C GLU A 15 -0.90 11.60 10.98
N GLU A 16 -2.18 11.83 11.29
CA GLU A 16 -2.75 11.61 12.62
C GLU A 16 -3.23 10.16 12.82
N MET A 17 -3.27 9.36 11.76
CA MET A 17 -3.71 7.98 11.80
C MET A 17 -2.57 7.06 12.26
N SER A 18 -2.87 6.23 13.26
CA SER A 18 -1.95 5.15 13.66
C SER A 18 -1.81 4.10 12.55
N ARG A 19 -0.70 3.35 12.56
CA ARG A 19 -0.48 2.24 11.61
C ARG A 19 -1.65 1.26 11.60
N ALA A 20 -2.19 0.88 12.77
CA ALA A 20 -3.32 -0.04 12.85
C ALA A 20 -4.61 0.52 12.20
N GLN A 21 -4.85 1.82 12.32
CA GLN A 21 -5.97 2.49 11.67
C GLN A 21 -5.78 2.62 10.15
N TRP A 22 -4.55 2.81 9.70
CA TRP A 22 -4.21 2.78 8.30
C TRP A 22 -4.40 1.40 7.68
N GLU A 23 -3.88 0.38 8.35
CA GLU A 23 -3.96 -1.01 7.89
C GLU A 23 -5.41 -1.54 7.88
N SER A 24 -6.29 -1.02 8.74
CA SER A 24 -7.71 -1.39 8.71
C SER A 24 -8.46 -0.85 7.48
N LEU A 25 -7.88 0.11 6.75
CA LEU A 25 -8.39 0.60 5.46
C LEU A 25 -7.84 -0.18 4.27
N CYS A 26 -6.91 -1.11 4.49
CA CYS A 26 -6.28 -1.87 3.42
C CYS A 26 -7.18 -3.03 2.98
N ASP A 27 -7.59 -3.03 1.71
CA ASP A 27 -8.41 -4.10 1.10
C ASP A 27 -7.63 -5.38 0.77
N SER A 28 -6.39 -5.53 1.24
CA SER A 28 -5.47 -6.63 0.88
C SER A 28 -5.28 -6.79 -0.65
N CYS A 29 -5.40 -5.69 -1.40
CA CYS A 29 -5.45 -5.68 -2.87
C CYS A 29 -4.12 -5.97 -3.60
N GLY A 30 -3.01 -6.20 -2.90
CA GLY A 30 -1.71 -6.52 -3.52
C GLY A 30 -1.01 -5.37 -4.27
N ARG A 31 -1.66 -4.22 -4.47
CA ARG A 31 -1.09 -3.05 -5.20
C ARG A 31 0.21 -2.53 -4.60
N CYS A 32 0.41 -2.72 -3.29
CA CYS A 32 1.66 -2.36 -2.61
C CYS A 32 2.88 -3.18 -3.07
N CYS A 33 2.67 -4.33 -3.71
CA CYS A 33 3.73 -5.24 -4.19
C CYS A 33 3.99 -5.12 -5.70
N LEU A 34 3.27 -4.25 -6.41
CA LEU A 34 3.49 -4.02 -7.83
C LEU A 34 4.69 -3.11 -8.05
N HIS A 35 5.43 -3.35 -9.12
CA HIS A 35 6.42 -2.40 -9.58
C HIS A 35 5.71 -1.12 -10.02
N LYS A 36 6.17 0.00 -9.45
CA LYS A 36 5.70 1.34 -9.75
C LYS A 36 6.74 2.04 -10.60
N LEU A 37 6.30 2.73 -11.63
CA LEU A 37 7.13 3.59 -12.47
C LEU A 37 6.77 5.03 -12.13
N GLU A 38 7.76 5.86 -11.88
CA GLU A 38 7.59 7.29 -11.69
C GLU A 38 8.06 8.02 -12.94
N ASP A 39 7.24 8.92 -13.46
CA ASP A 39 7.62 9.80 -14.57
C ASP A 39 8.55 10.91 -14.08
N GLU A 40 9.69 11.09 -14.74
CA GLU A 40 10.74 12.03 -14.29
C GLU A 40 10.36 13.50 -14.47
N ASP A 41 9.47 13.81 -15.40
CA ASP A 41 9.06 15.18 -15.73
C ASP A 41 7.84 15.61 -14.92
N THR A 42 6.89 14.69 -14.66
CA THR A 42 5.63 15.00 -13.97
C THR A 42 5.56 14.50 -12.53
N GLY A 43 6.35 13.49 -12.16
CA GLY A 43 6.24 12.79 -10.88
C GLY A 43 5.02 11.87 -10.79
N ASP A 44 4.35 11.57 -11.90
CA ASP A 44 3.19 10.68 -11.93
C ASP A 44 3.62 9.23 -11.68
N ILE A 45 2.88 8.54 -10.81
CA ILE A 45 3.14 7.13 -10.45
C ILE A 45 2.21 6.21 -11.23
N TYR A 46 2.80 5.34 -12.06
CA TYR A 46 2.11 4.31 -12.82
C TYR A 46 2.32 2.93 -12.21
N PHE A 47 1.23 2.18 -12.02
CA PHE A 47 1.29 0.79 -11.56
C PHE A 47 1.44 -0.14 -12.77
N THR A 48 2.33 -1.12 -12.64
CA THR A 48 2.48 -2.20 -13.63
C THR A 48 1.74 -3.46 -13.18
N ASP A 49 1.53 -4.40 -14.10
CA ASP A 49 1.03 -5.75 -13.78
C ASP A 49 2.14 -6.70 -13.30
N VAL A 50 3.33 -6.18 -12.99
CA VAL A 50 4.48 -6.98 -12.54
C VAL A 50 4.56 -6.94 -11.02
N VAL A 51 4.32 -8.09 -10.39
CA VAL A 51 4.46 -8.28 -8.94
C VAL A 51 5.92 -8.47 -8.53
N CYS A 52 6.26 -8.07 -7.30
CA CYS A 52 7.57 -8.32 -6.72
C CYS A 52 7.85 -9.82 -6.57
N HIS A 53 9.13 -10.20 -6.54
CA HIS A 53 9.56 -11.60 -6.46
C HIS A 53 9.07 -12.32 -5.19
N TYR A 54 8.79 -11.57 -4.12
CA TYR A 54 8.36 -12.12 -2.83
C TYR A 54 6.85 -12.39 -2.73
N MET A 55 6.05 -11.95 -3.70
CA MET A 55 4.60 -12.18 -3.68
C MET A 55 4.29 -13.67 -3.88
N ASP A 56 3.43 -14.21 -3.02
CA ASP A 56 2.94 -15.57 -3.17
C ASP A 56 1.92 -15.65 -4.31
N LYS A 57 2.23 -16.46 -5.33
CA LYS A 57 1.43 -16.56 -6.55
C LYS A 57 0.14 -17.39 -6.39
N GLN A 58 0.01 -18.16 -5.31
CA GLN A 58 -1.15 -19.01 -5.08
C GLN A 58 -2.23 -18.26 -4.29
N THR A 59 -1.80 -17.48 -3.30
CA THR A 59 -2.67 -16.73 -2.40
C THR A 59 -2.84 -15.27 -2.83
N CYS A 60 -1.98 -14.78 -3.74
CA CYS A 60 -1.88 -13.38 -4.12
C CYS A 60 -1.61 -12.44 -2.92
N GLN A 61 -0.93 -12.95 -1.89
CA GLN A 61 -0.60 -12.22 -0.67
C GLN A 61 0.92 -12.08 -0.51
N CYS A 62 1.33 -11.03 0.19
CA CYS A 62 2.73 -10.82 0.53
C CYS A 62 3.03 -11.49 1.89
N PRO A 63 3.90 -12.52 1.93
CA PRO A 63 4.28 -13.17 3.19
C PRO A 63 5.10 -12.24 4.10
N HIS A 64 5.67 -11.17 3.54
CA HIS A 64 6.49 -10.19 4.24
C HIS A 64 5.82 -8.82 4.31
N TYR A 65 4.50 -8.72 4.30
CA TYR A 65 3.81 -7.44 4.20
C TYR A 65 4.30 -6.41 5.24
N ASP A 66 4.48 -6.82 6.51
CA ASP A 66 4.94 -5.93 7.58
C ASP A 66 6.40 -5.49 7.48
N THR A 67 7.25 -6.33 6.90
CA THR A 67 8.70 -6.16 6.75
C THR A 67 9.12 -5.96 5.29
N ARG A 68 8.18 -5.65 4.40
CA ARG A 68 8.38 -5.62 2.94
C ARG A 68 9.50 -4.67 2.51
N GLN A 69 9.69 -3.59 3.24
CA GLN A 69 10.74 -2.59 2.99
C GLN A 69 12.14 -3.14 3.26
N ASP A 70 12.28 -4.15 4.11
CA ASP A 70 13.58 -4.79 4.39
C ASP A 70 14.03 -5.70 3.24
N TYR A 71 13.08 -6.25 2.48
CA TYR A 71 13.32 -7.19 1.38
C TYR A 71 13.34 -6.53 0.01
N VAL A 72 12.48 -5.54 -0.20
CA VAL A 72 12.46 -4.75 -1.43
C VAL A 72 13.52 -3.67 -1.31
N ILE A 73 14.75 -4.02 -1.71
CA ILE A 73 15.82 -3.05 -1.84
C ILE A 73 15.44 -2.09 -2.96
N ASP A 74 15.14 -0.86 -2.60
CA ASP A 74 14.98 0.23 -3.55
C ASP A 74 16.37 0.56 -4.13
N TRP A 75 16.55 0.31 -5.43
CA TRP A 75 17.83 0.55 -6.12
C TRP A 75 17.98 1.99 -6.61
N VAL A 76 17.19 2.95 -6.08
CA VAL A 76 17.42 4.36 -6.36
C VAL A 76 18.59 4.86 -5.51
N LYS A 77 19.74 5.03 -6.16
CA LYS A 77 20.90 5.77 -5.69
C LYS A 77 21.16 6.95 -6.61
#